data_AF-A0A7Y7CEE6-F1
#
_entry.id   AF-A0A7Y7CEE6-F1
#
_cell.length_a   1.000
_cell.length_b   1.000
_cell.length_c   1.000
_cell.angle_alpha   90.00
_cell.angle_beta   90.00
_cell.angle_gamma   90.00
#
_symmetry.space_group_name_H-M   'P 1'
#
loop_
_entity.id
_entity.type
_entity.pdbx_description
1 polymer ?
#
loop_
_entity_poly.entity_id
_entity_poly.type
_entity_poly.pdbx_seq_one_letter_code
_entity_poly.pdbx_strand_id
1 'polypeptide(L)'
;MSERQPPPPEQEALPTGWLLRVGGAALALLAAACVVAWGLWVLWRPAFQNPAPKELGAWEVGRVNQAPFTLDGRADALRARQRARLDGYGWVDADAGIIHQPIDVAIQQLLSEAGAEGAR
;
A
#
# COMPACT_ATOMS: atom_id res chain seq x y z
N MET A 1 -75.37 -14.11 32.46
CA MET A 1 -74.95 -12.70 32.30
C MET A 1 -74.35 -12.59 30.92
N SER A 2 -74.99 -11.85 29.99
CA SER A 2 -74.53 -11.75 28.60
C SER A 2 -73.51 -10.61 28.49
N GLU A 3 -72.27 -10.93 28.13
CA GLU A 3 -71.22 -9.93 27.87
C GLU A 3 -71.62 -9.09 26.64
N ARG A 4 -71.62 -7.77 26.79
CA ARG A 4 -71.76 -6.83 25.67
C ARG A 4 -70.41 -6.74 24.97
N GLN A 5 -70.28 -7.41 23.82
CA GLN A 5 -69.13 -7.23 22.96
C GLN A 5 -69.16 -5.81 22.35
N PRO A 6 -68.09 -5.00 22.48
CA PRO A 6 -68.05 -3.69 21.85
C PRO A 6 -68.13 -3.84 20.32
N PRO A 7 -68.76 -2.88 19.61
CA PRO A 7 -68.83 -2.93 18.16
C PRO A 7 -67.41 -2.96 17.58
N PRO A 8 -67.18 -3.69 16.48
CA PRO A 8 -65.89 -3.68 15.81
C PRO A 8 -65.52 -2.24 15.43
N PRO A 9 -64.24 -1.85 15.53
CA PRO A 9 -63.82 -0.49 15.22
C PRO A 9 -64.23 -0.13 13.80
N GLU A 10 -64.89 1.02 13.64
CA GLU A 10 -65.27 1.55 12.34
C GLU A 10 -63.99 1.77 11.53
N GLN A 11 -63.90 1.13 10.37
CA GLN A 11 -62.78 1.31 9.45
C GLN A 11 -62.95 2.69 8.80
N GLU A 12 -62.32 3.72 9.40
CA GLU A 12 -62.24 5.03 8.78
C GLU A 12 -61.58 4.89 7.40
N ALA A 13 -62.36 5.14 6.36
CA ALA A 13 -61.86 5.14 5.00
C ALA A 13 -60.87 6.30 4.84
N LEU A 14 -59.58 5.97 4.89
CA LEU A 14 -58.52 6.94 4.64
C LEU A 14 -58.74 7.61 3.28
N PRO A 15 -58.47 8.92 3.15
CA PRO A 15 -58.58 9.64 1.88
C PRO A 15 -57.42 9.24 0.95
N THR A 16 -57.44 8.00 0.45
CA THR A 16 -56.39 7.36 -0.35
C THR A 16 -56.01 8.18 -1.56
N GLY A 17 -56.98 8.82 -2.23
CA GLY A 17 -56.72 9.67 -3.39
C GLY A 17 -55.97 10.97 -3.07
N TRP A 18 -56.07 11.49 -1.85
CA TRP A 18 -55.26 12.63 -1.40
C TRP A 18 -53.86 12.17 -0.99
N LEU A 19 -53.79 11.06 -0.24
CA LEU A 19 -52.53 10.47 0.19
C LEU A 19 -51.63 10.10 -1.01
N LEU A 20 -52.21 9.50 -2.06
CA LEU A 20 -51.50 9.15 -3.29
C LEU A 20 -51.00 10.39 -4.04
N ARG A 21 -51.75 11.50 -4.04
CA ARG A 21 -51.32 12.75 -4.68
C ARG A 21 -50.17 13.39 -3.92
N VAL A 22 -50.28 13.50 -2.60
CA VAL A 22 -49.23 14.09 -1.76
C VAL A 22 -47.97 13.22 -1.80
N GLY A 23 -48.11 11.91 -1.64
CA GLY A 23 -47.00 10.96 -1.74
C GLY A 23 -46.36 10.98 -3.13
N GLY A 24 -47.16 11.00 -4.19
CA GLY A 24 -46.68 11.11 -5.57
C GLY A 24 -45.94 12.42 -5.84
N ALA A 25 -46.47 13.55 -5.34
CA ALA A 25 -45.82 14.85 -5.47
C ALA A 25 -44.48 14.88 -4.72
N ALA A 26 -44.41 14.34 -3.51
CA ALA A 26 -43.18 14.26 -2.72
C ALA A 26 -42.12 13.38 -3.42
N LEU A 27 -42.52 12.21 -3.93
CA LEU A 27 -41.63 11.32 -4.69
C LEU A 27 -41.13 11.97 -5.98
N ALA A 28 -41.98 12.70 -6.70
CA ALA A 28 -41.58 13.42 -7.91
C ALA A 28 -40.56 14.53 -7.60
N LEU A 29 -40.76 15.26 -6.51
CA LEU A 29 -39.85 16.32 -6.05
C LEU A 29 -38.49 15.74 -5.65
N LEU A 30 -38.49 14.63 -4.92
CA LEU A 30 -37.27 13.90 -4.56
C LEU A 30 -36.54 13.40 -5.81
N ALA A 31 -37.25 12.78 -6.76
CA ALA A 31 -36.66 12.29 -8.00
C ALA A 31 -36.04 13.43 -8.81
N ALA A 32 -36.73 14.58 -8.92
CA ALA A 32 -36.20 15.77 -9.58
C ALA A 32 -34.92 16.28 -8.91
N ALA A 33 -34.89 16.34 -7.57
CA ALA A 33 -33.69 16.74 -6.84
C ALA A 33 -32.51 15.80 -7.09
N CYS A 34 -32.74 14.48 -7.11
CA CYS A 34 -31.71 13.49 -7.45
C CYS A 34 -31.17 13.68 -8.88
N VAL A 35 -32.04 13.92 -9.86
CA VAL A 35 -31.63 14.16 -11.26
C VAL A 35 -30.80 15.44 -11.38
N VAL A 36 -31.21 16.52 -10.72
CA VAL A 36 -30.46 17.78 -10.70
C VAL A 36 -29.08 17.58 -10.04
N ALA A 37 -29.03 16.94 -8.88
CA ALA A 37 -27.77 16.65 -8.20
C ALA A 37 -26.83 15.79 -9.05
N TRP A 38 -27.36 14.76 -9.72
CA TRP A 38 -26.59 13.94 -10.64
C TRP A 38 -26.10 14.74 -11.85
N GLY A 39 -26.95 15.57 -12.45
CA GLY A 39 -26.57 16.44 -13.57
C GLY A 39 -25.46 17.42 -13.20
N LEU A 40 -25.55 18.05 -12.03
CA LEU A 40 -24.50 18.92 -11.50
C LEU A 40 -23.21 18.15 -11.27
N TRP A 41 -23.29 16.95 -10.70
CA TRP A 41 -22.11 16.10 -10.53
C TRP A 41 -21.48 15.73 -11.88
N VAL A 42 -22.25 15.38 -12.91
CA VAL A 42 -21.73 15.06 -14.24
C VAL A 42 -21.08 16.29 -14.90
N LEU A 43 -21.65 17.48 -14.72
CA LEU A 43 -21.13 18.72 -15.28
C LEU A 43 -19.84 19.17 -14.58
N TRP A 44 -19.76 18.96 -13.26
CA TRP A 44 -18.66 19.46 -12.43
C TRP A 44 -17.65 18.37 -12.03
N ARG A 45 -17.86 17.12 -12.45
CA ARG A 45 -16.88 16.06 -12.17
C ARG A 45 -15.55 16.45 -12.81
N PRO A 46 -14.46 16.51 -12.04
CA PRO A 46 -13.16 16.68 -12.65
C PRO A 46 -12.94 15.49 -13.59
N ALA A 47 -12.51 15.76 -14.82
CA ALA A 47 -11.98 14.72 -15.66
C ALA A 47 -10.82 14.08 -14.88
N PHE A 48 -11.01 12.88 -14.37
CA PHE A 48 -9.91 12.08 -13.83
C PHE A 48 -8.99 11.79 -15.03
N GLN A 49 -8.07 12.71 -15.29
CA GLN A 49 -6.92 12.43 -16.13
C GLN A 49 -6.14 11.38 -15.36
N ASN A 50 -6.20 10.15 -15.85
CA ASN A 50 -5.31 9.10 -15.41
C ASN A 50 -3.90 9.68 -15.57
N PRO A 51 -3.16 9.94 -14.50
CA PRO A 51 -1.89 10.64 -14.63
C PRO A 51 -1.03 9.77 -15.54
N ALA A 52 -0.66 10.32 -16.70
CA ALA A 52 0.31 9.66 -17.57
C ALA A 52 1.51 9.25 -16.70
N PRO A 53 2.08 8.05 -16.88
CA PRO A 53 3.18 7.58 -16.07
C PRO A 53 4.26 8.68 -16.05
N LYS A 54 4.45 9.30 -14.88
CA LYS A 54 5.38 10.42 -14.73
C LYS A 54 6.78 9.91 -15.04
N GLU A 55 7.49 10.64 -15.88
CA GLU A 55 8.87 10.32 -16.23
C GLU A 55 9.71 10.18 -14.96
N LEU A 56 10.56 9.14 -14.93
CA LEU A 56 11.49 8.88 -13.83
C LEU A 56 12.37 10.12 -13.62
N GLY A 57 12.18 10.83 -12.49
CA GLY A 57 12.91 12.06 -12.15
C GLY A 57 12.06 13.33 -12.01
N ALA A 58 10.74 13.26 -12.25
CA ALA A 58 9.85 14.40 -12.04
C ALA A 58 9.71 14.77 -10.55
N TRP A 59 9.84 16.06 -10.24
CA TRP A 59 9.82 16.67 -8.89
C TRP A 59 8.44 16.63 -8.21
N GLU A 60 7.39 16.29 -8.95
CA GLU A 60 6.04 16.21 -8.43
C GLU A 60 5.53 14.77 -8.61
N VAL A 61 5.29 14.03 -7.53
CA VAL A 61 4.60 12.74 -7.57
C VAL A 61 3.23 12.95 -6.91
N GLY A 62 2.16 12.80 -7.69
CA GLY A 62 0.78 12.91 -7.20
C GLY A 62 0.50 14.11 -6.27
N ARG A 63 0.63 15.36 -6.76
CA ARG A 63 0.32 16.61 -6.02
C ARG A 63 1.06 16.78 -4.67
N VAL A 64 2.06 15.95 -4.39
CA VAL A 64 2.90 16.03 -3.21
C VAL A 64 4.30 16.40 -3.69
N ASN A 65 4.80 17.54 -3.18
CA ASN A 65 6.21 17.90 -3.34
C ASN A 65 7.02 16.94 -2.46
N GLN A 66 7.61 15.93 -3.08
CA GLN A 66 8.58 15.06 -2.42
C GLN A 66 9.98 15.52 -2.83
N ALA A 67 10.85 15.74 -1.86
CA ALA A 67 12.26 15.93 -2.16
C ALA A 67 12.80 14.62 -2.80
N PRO A 68 13.60 14.71 -3.87
CA PRO A 68 14.22 13.53 -4.47
C PRO A 68 15.00 12.76 -3.40
N PHE A 69 14.73 11.47 -3.24
CA PHE A 69 15.56 10.63 -2.39
C PHE A 69 16.89 10.43 -3.11
N THR A 70 17.99 10.84 -2.48
CA THR A 70 19.33 10.50 -2.96
C THR A 70 19.64 9.08 -2.49
N LEU A 71 20.02 8.19 -3.40
CA LEU A 71 20.59 6.91 -3.00
C LEU A 71 21.85 7.17 -2.17
N ASP A 72 21.84 6.75 -0.90
CA ASP A 72 22.97 6.93 0.00
C ASP A 72 24.08 5.92 -0.37
N GLY A 73 25.08 6.40 -1.12
CA GLY A 73 26.24 5.60 -1.53
C GLY A 73 27.16 5.17 -0.38
N ARG A 74 26.90 5.58 0.87
CA ARG A 74 27.68 5.16 2.05
C ARG A 74 27.65 3.65 2.27
N ALA A 75 26.55 2.97 1.92
CA ALA A 75 26.46 1.52 2.04
C ALA A 75 27.47 0.81 1.13
N ASP A 76 27.64 1.29 -0.10
CA ASP A 76 28.59 0.71 -1.05
C ASP A 76 30.04 1.03 -0.67
N ALA A 77 30.30 2.24 -0.16
CA ALA A 77 31.61 2.59 0.39
C ALA A 77 31.99 1.72 1.60
N LEU A 78 31.04 1.40 2.48
CA LEU A 78 31.27 0.52 3.62
C LEU A 78 31.57 -0.91 3.16
N ARG A 79 30.79 -1.43 2.21
CA ARG A 79 31.01 -2.77 1.63
C ARG A 79 32.39 -2.88 0.96
N ALA A 80 32.83 -1.84 0.25
CA ALA A 80 34.14 -1.82 -0.39
C ALA A 80 35.28 -1.88 0.64
N ARG A 81 35.17 -1.15 1.76
CA ARG A 81 36.15 -1.20 2.85
C ARG A 81 36.23 -2.57 3.53
N GLN A 82 35.08 -3.23 3.71
CA GLN A 82 35.03 -4.58 4.29
C GLN A 82 35.71 -5.59 3.38
N ARG A 83 35.44 -5.55 2.06
CA ARG A 83 36.12 -6.40 1.07
C ARG A 83 37.63 -6.17 1.06
N ALA A 84 38.08 -4.92 1.02
CA ALA A 84 39.50 -4.60 1.07
C ALA A 84 40.22 -5.17 2.30
N ARG A 85 39.52 -5.36 3.43
CA ARG A 85 40.08 -5.99 4.63
C ARG A 85 40.15 -7.51 4.51
N LEU A 86 39.18 -8.15 3.86
CA LEU A 86 39.12 -9.61 3.67
C LEU A 86 40.09 -10.10 2.59
N ASP A 87 40.33 -9.26 1.58
CA ASP A 87 41.17 -9.60 0.42
C ASP A 87 42.67 -9.31 0.67
N GLY A 88 42.98 -8.63 1.79
CA GLY A 88 44.34 -8.23 2.16
C GLY A 88 45.02 -9.19 3.15
N TYR A 89 46.33 -9.37 2.97
CA TYR A 89 47.19 -9.92 4.02
C TYR A 89 47.31 -8.88 5.15
N GLY A 90 47.11 -9.31 6.39
CA GLY A 90 46.93 -8.41 7.54
C GLY A 90 47.89 -8.68 8.68
N TRP A 91 47.51 -8.18 9.86
CA TRP A 91 48.30 -8.23 11.10
C TRP A 91 48.79 -9.65 11.43
N VAL A 92 49.97 -9.72 12.03
CA VAL A 92 50.55 -10.94 12.57
C VAL A 92 50.50 -10.83 14.08
N ASP A 93 49.74 -11.71 14.73
CA ASP A 93 49.80 -11.87 16.18
C ASP A 93 50.83 -12.96 16.48
N ALA A 94 52.06 -12.52 16.78
CA ALA A 94 53.20 -13.40 17.02
C ALA A 94 53.05 -14.21 18.32
N ASP A 95 52.32 -13.69 19.30
CA ASP A 95 52.10 -14.37 20.59
C ASP A 95 51.04 -15.47 20.45
N ALA A 96 50.03 -15.27 19.59
CA ALA A 96 49.00 -16.26 19.31
C ALA A 96 49.37 -17.22 18.15
N GLY A 97 50.41 -16.93 17.37
CA GLY A 97 50.80 -17.71 16.19
C GLY A 97 49.79 -17.60 15.02
N ILE A 98 48.98 -16.53 14.99
CA ILE A 98 47.89 -16.36 14.02
C ILE A 98 48.28 -15.29 12.98
N ILE A 99 48.22 -15.68 11.70
CA ILE A 99 48.48 -14.79 10.56
C ILE A 99 47.14 -14.50 9.87
N HIS A 100 46.83 -13.21 9.64
CA HIS A 100 45.68 -12.85 8.82
C HIS A 100 45.97 -13.09 7.34
N GLN A 101 45.42 -14.18 6.83
CA GLN A 101 45.48 -14.58 5.42
C GLN A 101 44.18 -14.19 4.69
N PRO A 102 44.23 -13.79 3.40
CA PRO A 102 43.04 -13.56 2.60
C PRO A 102 42.13 -14.78 2.60
N ILE A 103 40.83 -14.50 2.69
CA ILE A 103 39.82 -15.54 2.89
C ILE A 103 39.80 -16.55 1.73
N ASP A 104 40.04 -16.11 0.50
CA ASP A 104 40.05 -17.00 -0.67
C ASP A 104 41.16 -18.05 -0.61
N VAL A 105 42.34 -17.65 -0.11
CA VAL A 105 43.49 -18.57 0.04
C VAL A 105 43.22 -19.54 1.20
N ALA A 106 42.63 -19.06 2.29
CA ALA A 106 42.24 -19.91 3.42
C ALA A 106 41.18 -20.95 3.01
N ILE A 107 40.18 -20.55 2.21
CA ILE A 107 39.17 -21.46 1.66
C ILE A 107 39.82 -22.49 0.73
N GLN A 108 40.74 -22.08 -0.13
CA GLN A 108 41.45 -23.02 -1.02
C GLN A 108 42.28 -24.03 -0.25
N GLN A 109 42.99 -23.61 0.79
CA GLN A 109 43.75 -24.50 1.66
C GLN A 109 42.83 -25.51 2.36
N LEU A 110 41.74 -25.05 2.96
CA LEU A 110 40.77 -25.92 3.61
C LEU A 110 40.18 -26.96 2.65
N LEU A 111 39.81 -26.56 1.43
CA LEU A 111 39.29 -27.46 0.40
C LEU A 111 40.36 -28.47 -0.06
N SER A 112 41.62 -28.05 -0.15
CA SER A 112 42.73 -28.94 -0.53
C SER A 112 43.06 -29.97 0.55
N GLU A 113 42.99 -29.59 1.83
CA GLU A 113 43.17 -30.49 2.98
C GLU A 113 42.01 -31.48 3.09
N ALA A 114 40.76 -31.02 2.97
CA ALA A 114 39.58 -31.88 2.97
C ALA A 114 39.58 -32.89 1.81
N GLY A 115 40.08 -32.50 0.63
CA GLY A 115 40.27 -33.39 -0.51
C GLY A 115 41.40 -34.43 -0.31
N ALA A 116 42.44 -34.09 0.45
CA ALA A 116 43.55 -34.98 0.75
C ALA A 116 43.23 -35.99 1.86
N GLU A 117 42.41 -35.64 2.84
CA GLU A 117 41.93 -36.56 3.88
C GLU A 117 40.93 -37.58 3.34
N GLY A 118 40.11 -37.23 2.34
CA GLY A 118 39.18 -38.16 1.68
C GLY A 118 39.83 -39.19 0.74
N ALA A 119 41.15 -39.10 0.51
CA ALA A 119 41.90 -39.98 -0.39
C ALA A 119 42.82 -40.98 0.34
N ARG A 120 42.75 -41.04 1.69
CA ARG A 120 43.45 -42.04 2.52
C ARG A 120 42.51 -43.12 3.04
#